data_AF-A0A8H6WH51-F1
#
_entry.id   AF-A0A8H6WH51-F1
#
_cell.length_a   1.000
_cell.length_b   1.000
_cell.length_c   1.000
_cell.angle_alpha   90.00
_cell.angle_beta   90.00
_cell.angle_gamma   90.00
#
_symmetry.space_group_name_H-M   'P 1'
#
loop_
_entity.id
_entity.type
_entity.pdbx_description
1 polymer ?
#
loop_
_entity_poly.entity_id
_entity_poly.type
_entity_poly.pdbx_seq_one_letter_code
_entity_poly.pdbx_strand_id
1 'polypeptide(L)'
;MGYAHFQVHTDKSLAAMEESWCLMHEYLPGFKELGPERDHFNIPKLHNIRHYPASVCRLGTTDGYNTKNTECLHIDLAKNGYRASNRRDYTQQMACWLTRQEAVHQHSLYLEWACPGYTAGQGYVPPDGIDRDDPEDSDGLEEEEEADKDSPEIRGDKEVRYGFIQLTPVEKFVKAYNCSFFERV
;
A
#
# COMPACT_ATOMS: atom_id res chain seq x y z
N MET A 1 -1.64 -23.81 7.41
CA MET A 1 -1.03 -22.55 7.88
C MET A 1 0.03 -22.15 6.86
N GLY A 2 -0.18 -21.07 6.11
CA GLY A 2 0.75 -20.65 5.05
C GLY A 2 1.96 -19.88 5.62
N TYR A 3 3.17 -20.37 5.37
CA TYR A 3 4.42 -19.78 5.90
C TYR A 3 4.68 -18.35 5.39
N ALA A 4 4.14 -17.98 4.22
CA ALA A 4 4.33 -16.67 3.60
C ALA A 4 3.65 -15.51 4.35
N HIS A 5 2.73 -15.77 5.28
CA HIS A 5 2.05 -14.72 6.05
C HIS A 5 2.84 -14.22 7.27
N PHE A 6 4.01 -14.81 7.56
CA PHE A 6 4.78 -14.41 8.72
C PHE A 6 5.45 -13.05 8.50
N GLN A 7 5.34 -12.18 9.50
CA GLN A 7 6.03 -10.88 9.52
C GLN A 7 7.54 -11.05 9.67
N VAL A 8 7.96 -12.13 10.32
CA VAL A 8 9.36 -12.46 10.58
C VAL A 8 9.61 -13.90 10.14
N HIS A 9 10.61 -14.08 9.30
CA HIS A 9 11.04 -15.38 8.84
C HIS A 9 12.31 -15.81 9.55
N THR A 10 12.36 -17.10 9.90
CA THR A 10 13.57 -17.81 10.31
C THR A 10 14.01 -18.74 9.20
N ASP A 11 15.26 -19.20 9.22
CA ASP A 11 15.78 -20.18 8.26
C ASP A 11 14.89 -21.42 8.14
N LYS A 12 14.30 -21.87 9.25
CA LYS A 12 13.35 -22.99 9.28
C LYS A 12 12.07 -22.69 8.50
N SER A 13 11.51 -21.49 8.67
CA SER A 13 10.31 -21.08 7.94
C SER A 13 10.57 -20.86 6.45
N LEU A 14 11.77 -20.42 6.09
CA LEU A 14 12.19 -20.26 4.69
C LEU A 14 12.37 -21.63 4.03
N ALA A 15 13.01 -22.58 4.72
CA ALA A 15 13.14 -23.96 4.24
C ALA A 15 11.77 -24.62 4.06
N ALA A 16 10.85 -24.44 5.01
CA ALA A 16 9.49 -24.97 4.91
C ALA A 16 8.68 -24.34 3.74
N MET A 17 8.94 -23.07 3.43
CA MET A 17 8.32 -22.39 2.28
C MET A 17 8.84 -22.95 0.95
N GLU A 18 10.15 -23.18 0.84
CA GLU A 18 10.75 -23.84 -0.33
C GLU A 18 10.23 -25.28 -0.50
N GLU A 19 10.15 -26.04 0.60
CA GLU A 19 9.59 -27.41 0.61
C GLU A 19 8.14 -27.41 0.13
N SER A 20 7.32 -26.46 0.59
CA SER A 20 5.92 -26.34 0.15
C SER A 20 5.80 -26.03 -1.35
N TRP A 21 6.74 -25.25 -1.90
CA TRP A 21 6.84 -24.97 -3.33
C TRP A 21 7.22 -26.21 -4.14
N CYS A 22 8.20 -26.98 -3.66
CA CYS A 22 8.58 -28.26 -4.28
C CYS A 22 7.42 -29.27 -4.26
N LEU A 23 6.74 -29.43 -3.14
CA LEU A 23 5.58 -30.32 -3.00
C LEU A 23 4.46 -29.92 -3.96
N MET A 24 4.15 -28.62 -4.06
CA MET A 24 3.17 -28.15 -5.05
C MET A 24 3.58 -28.58 -6.46
N HIS A 25 4.84 -28.35 -6.85
CA HIS A 25 5.36 -28.74 -8.15
C HIS A 25 5.32 -30.25 -8.42
N GLU A 26 5.48 -31.07 -7.38
CA GLU A 26 5.35 -32.53 -7.46
C GLU A 26 3.91 -32.96 -7.76
N TYR A 27 2.92 -32.28 -7.18
CA TYR A 27 1.49 -32.59 -7.39
C TYR A 27 0.88 -31.90 -8.63
N LEU A 28 1.55 -30.91 -9.22
CA LEU A 28 1.08 -30.20 -10.44
C LEU A 28 0.66 -31.12 -11.60
N PRO A 29 1.35 -32.24 -11.91
CA PRO A 29 0.91 -33.15 -12.97
C PRO A 29 -0.48 -33.74 -12.71
N GLY A 30 -0.79 -34.12 -11.46
CA GLY A 30 -2.11 -34.63 -11.10
C GLY A 30 -3.21 -33.58 -11.28
N PHE A 31 -2.92 -32.30 -11.02
CA PHE A 31 -3.85 -31.20 -11.32
C PHE A 31 -4.07 -30.99 -12.81
N LYS A 32 -3.09 -31.30 -13.68
CA LYS A 32 -3.28 -31.28 -15.15
C LYS A 32 -4.18 -32.40 -15.64
N GLU A 33 -4.10 -33.57 -15.00
CA GLU A 33 -4.90 -34.75 -15.38
C GLU A 33 -6.36 -34.68 -14.90
N LEU A 34 -6.61 -34.04 -13.75
CA LEU A 34 -7.94 -33.99 -13.11
C LEU A 34 -8.67 -32.65 -13.27
N GLY A 35 -7.96 -31.58 -13.64
CA GLY A 35 -8.50 -30.22 -13.74
C GLY A 35 -9.05 -29.84 -15.12
N PRO A 36 -9.68 -28.66 -15.25
CA PRO A 36 -10.06 -28.11 -16.56
C PRO A 36 -8.81 -27.93 -17.43
N GLU A 37 -8.94 -28.23 -18.73
CA GLU A 37 -7.86 -28.22 -19.74
C GLU A 37 -7.04 -26.91 -19.69
N ARG A 38 -5.97 -26.92 -18.91
CA ARG A 38 -4.98 -25.84 -18.83
C ARG A 38 -3.60 -26.42 -19.12
N ASP A 39 -3.05 -26.06 -20.28
CA ASP A 39 -1.73 -26.52 -20.72
C ASP A 39 -0.60 -26.10 -19.76
N HIS A 40 -0.78 -24.95 -19.09
CA HIS A 40 0.23 -24.33 -18.22
C HIS A 40 -0.34 -23.67 -16.95
N PHE A 41 0.46 -23.68 -15.88
CA PHE A 41 0.21 -22.97 -14.63
C PHE A 41 1.04 -21.67 -14.52
N ASN A 42 1.08 -20.90 -15.60
CA ASN A 42 1.77 -19.59 -15.66
C ASN A 42 0.94 -18.49 -14.98
N ILE A 43 0.60 -18.69 -13.71
CA ILE A 43 -0.07 -17.68 -12.90
C ILE A 43 1.01 -16.79 -12.29
N PRO A 44 1.06 -15.48 -12.61
CA PRO A 44 2.11 -14.58 -12.11
C PRO A 44 2.23 -14.61 -10.57
N LYS A 45 1.10 -14.66 -9.86
CA LYS A 45 1.05 -14.79 -8.39
C LYS A 45 1.75 -16.06 -7.89
N LEU A 46 1.59 -17.17 -8.61
CA LEU A 46 2.20 -18.46 -8.26
C LEU A 46 3.71 -18.45 -8.52
N HIS A 47 4.13 -17.88 -9.65
CA HIS A 47 5.54 -17.73 -10.00
C HIS A 47 6.32 -16.90 -8.96
N ASN A 48 5.68 -15.90 -8.38
CA ASN A 48 6.29 -15.03 -7.36
C ASN A 48 6.67 -15.77 -6.07
N ILE A 49 5.99 -16.88 -5.73
CA ILE A 49 6.28 -17.65 -4.51
C ILE A 49 7.72 -18.17 -4.50
N ARG A 50 8.24 -18.60 -5.66
CA ARG A 50 9.62 -19.03 -5.84
C ARG A 50 10.64 -17.96 -5.43
N HIS A 51 10.29 -16.68 -5.56
CA HIS A 51 11.19 -15.57 -5.29
C HIS A 51 11.12 -15.09 -3.85
N TYR A 52 10.12 -15.51 -3.06
CA TYR A 52 9.96 -15.04 -1.68
C TYR A 52 11.16 -15.38 -0.79
N PRO A 53 11.69 -16.63 -0.73
CA PRO A 53 12.81 -16.93 0.15
C PRO A 53 14.06 -16.10 -0.16
N ALA A 54 14.40 -15.98 -1.45
CA ALA A 54 15.52 -15.16 -1.90
C ALA A 54 15.32 -13.67 -1.62
N SER A 55 14.08 -13.18 -1.77
CA SER A 55 13.74 -11.78 -1.50
C SER A 55 13.84 -11.46 -0.01
N VAL A 56 13.33 -12.34 0.87
CA VAL A 56 13.43 -12.17 2.32
C VAL A 56 14.89 -12.18 2.78
N CYS A 57 15.73 -13.08 2.26
CA CYS A 57 17.15 -13.09 2.60
C CYS A 57 17.89 -11.83 2.14
N ARG A 58 17.52 -11.26 0.99
CA ARG A 58 18.20 -10.10 0.40
C ARG A 58 17.71 -8.76 0.94
N LEU A 59 16.40 -8.65 1.16
CA LEU A 59 15.72 -7.41 1.53
C LEU A 59 15.44 -7.32 3.05
N GLY A 60 15.50 -8.45 3.75
CA GLY A 60 15.26 -8.54 5.18
C GLY A 60 13.78 -8.75 5.52
N THR A 61 13.31 -8.08 6.56
CA THR A 61 11.94 -8.19 7.08
C THR A 61 10.93 -7.80 5.99
N THR A 62 9.83 -8.56 5.88
CA THR A 62 8.74 -8.28 4.92
C THR A 62 7.85 -7.10 5.33
N ASP A 63 8.10 -6.52 6.50
CA ASP A 63 7.41 -5.34 6.98
C ASP A 63 7.73 -4.11 6.10
N GLY A 64 6.69 -3.37 5.71
CA GLY A 64 6.82 -2.20 4.83
C GLY A 64 6.83 -2.47 3.32
N TYR A 65 6.78 -3.73 2.87
CA TYR A 65 6.72 -4.10 1.43
C TYR A 65 5.28 -4.24 0.88
N ASN A 66 4.26 -3.94 1.68
CA ASN A 66 2.89 -3.94 1.20
C ASN A 66 2.56 -2.67 0.39
N THR A 67 1.53 -2.75 -0.45
CA THR A 67 1.02 -1.59 -1.19
C THR A 67 0.10 -0.70 -0.36
N LYS A 68 -0.35 -1.16 0.83
CA LYS A 68 -1.25 -0.41 1.71
C LYS A 68 -0.68 0.97 2.04
N ASN A 69 0.61 1.07 2.35
CA ASN A 69 1.24 2.36 2.65
C ASN A 69 1.15 3.33 1.47
N THR A 70 1.47 2.86 0.25
CA THR A 70 1.40 3.69 -0.96
C THR A 70 -0.03 4.02 -1.37
N GLU A 71 -0.98 3.11 -1.15
CA GLU A 71 -2.41 3.32 -1.40
C GLU A 71 -3.00 4.36 -0.44
N CYS A 72 -2.70 4.25 0.86
CA CYS A 72 -3.08 5.25 1.86
C CYS A 72 -2.51 6.63 1.49
N LEU A 73 -1.22 6.70 1.14
CA LEU A 73 -0.60 7.96 0.69
C LEU A 73 -1.26 8.50 -0.59
N HIS A 74 -1.68 7.65 -1.52
CA HIS A 74 -2.38 8.09 -2.72
C HIS A 74 -3.77 8.67 -2.38
N ILE A 75 -4.48 8.10 -1.41
CA ILE A 75 -5.75 8.65 -0.91
C ILE A 75 -5.50 10.03 -0.28
N ASP A 76 -4.56 10.12 0.65
CA ASP A 76 -4.34 11.32 1.44
C ASP A 76 -3.72 12.47 0.64
N LEU A 77 -2.78 12.17 -0.25
CA LEU A 77 -2.02 13.18 -0.98
C LEU A 77 -2.61 13.50 -2.35
N ALA A 78 -3.10 12.48 -3.07
CA ALA A 78 -3.61 12.66 -4.42
C ALA A 78 -5.13 12.88 -4.42
N LYS A 79 -5.93 11.93 -3.89
CA LYS A 79 -7.39 12.03 -3.95
C LYS A 79 -7.91 13.23 -3.16
N ASN A 80 -7.46 13.43 -1.92
CA ASN A 80 -7.88 14.58 -1.12
C ASN A 80 -7.40 15.91 -1.69
N GLY A 81 -6.16 15.97 -2.18
CA GLY A 81 -5.63 17.17 -2.85
C GLY A 81 -6.44 17.52 -4.10
N TYR A 82 -6.80 16.52 -4.90
CA TYR A 82 -7.62 16.71 -6.09
C TYR A 82 -9.03 17.18 -5.73
N ARG A 83 -9.67 16.56 -4.72
CA ARG A 83 -10.99 16.96 -4.19
C ARG A 83 -11.01 18.39 -3.65
N ALA A 84 -9.92 18.85 -3.05
CA ALA A 84 -9.76 20.21 -2.54
C ALA A 84 -9.49 21.26 -3.64
N SER A 85 -9.18 20.82 -4.86
CA SER A 85 -8.94 21.69 -6.02
C SER A 85 -10.23 22.01 -6.77
N ASN A 86 -10.18 23.00 -7.65
CA ASN A 86 -11.26 23.28 -8.60
C ASN A 86 -11.23 22.36 -9.85
N ARG A 87 -10.38 21.32 -9.87
CA ARG A 87 -10.14 20.36 -10.97
C ARG A 87 -9.63 20.97 -12.29
N ARG A 88 -9.26 22.25 -12.32
CA ARG A 88 -8.64 22.91 -13.47
C ARG A 88 -7.20 23.29 -13.14
N ASP A 89 -6.24 22.91 -13.97
CA ASP A 89 -4.81 23.14 -13.70
C ASP A 89 -4.43 22.68 -12.27
N TYR A 90 -4.93 21.50 -11.89
CA TYR A 90 -5.00 21.04 -10.50
C TYR A 90 -3.63 20.76 -9.87
N THR A 91 -2.59 20.49 -10.66
CA THR A 91 -1.24 20.15 -10.15
C THR A 91 -0.68 21.24 -9.23
N GLN A 92 -0.78 22.51 -9.63
CA GLN A 92 -0.31 23.63 -8.80
C GLN A 92 -1.16 23.81 -7.54
N GLN A 93 -2.47 23.58 -7.64
CA GLN A 93 -3.40 23.68 -6.52
C GLN A 93 -3.17 22.56 -5.51
N MET A 94 -2.96 21.33 -5.97
CA MET A 94 -2.62 20.18 -5.14
C MET A 94 -1.30 20.41 -4.41
N ALA A 95 -0.25 20.89 -5.10
CA ALA A 95 1.02 21.21 -4.46
C ALA A 95 0.89 22.31 -3.40
N CYS A 96 0.10 23.35 -3.67
CA CYS A 96 -0.20 24.41 -2.71
C CYS A 96 -1.00 23.88 -1.51
N TRP A 97 -2.01 23.03 -1.76
CA TRP A 97 -2.80 22.39 -0.71
C TRP A 97 -1.92 21.52 0.19
N LEU A 98 -1.06 20.67 -0.38
CA LEU A 98 -0.09 19.84 0.35
C LEU A 98 0.86 20.68 1.21
N THR A 99 1.39 21.77 0.65
CA THR A 99 2.29 22.68 1.38
C THR A 99 1.60 23.31 2.60
N ARG A 100 0.30 23.64 2.48
CA ARG A 100 -0.49 24.15 3.61
C ARG A 100 -0.75 23.08 4.66
N GLN A 101 -1.08 21.85 4.26
CA GLN A 101 -1.25 20.74 5.21
C GLN A 101 0.04 20.48 5.99
N GLU A 102 1.19 20.47 5.31
CA GLU A 102 2.50 20.31 5.94
C GLU A 102 2.78 21.43 6.94
N ALA A 103 2.55 22.70 6.55
CA ALA A 103 2.78 23.83 7.45
C ALA A 103 1.90 23.78 8.71
N VAL A 104 0.63 23.40 8.58
CA VAL A 104 -0.30 23.24 9.71
C VAL A 104 0.14 22.09 10.60
N HIS A 105 0.55 20.97 10.01
CA HIS A 105 1.03 19.80 10.75
C HIS A 105 2.31 20.12 11.56
N GLN A 106 3.31 20.72 10.91
CA GLN A 106 4.55 21.15 11.57
C GLN A 106 4.28 22.15 12.70
N HIS A 107 3.36 23.09 12.48
CA HIS A 107 2.98 24.03 13.53
C HIS A 107 2.28 23.34 14.70
N SER A 108 1.44 22.35 14.43
CA SER A 108 0.76 21.55 15.46
C SER A 108 1.76 20.79 16.34
N LEU A 109 2.76 20.15 15.71
CA LEU A 109 3.85 19.48 16.42
C LEU A 109 4.69 20.45 17.26
N TYR A 110 4.97 21.64 16.72
CA TYR A 110 5.66 22.69 17.48
C TYR A 110 4.87 23.12 18.72
N LEU A 111 3.56 23.32 18.60
CA LEU A 111 2.71 23.71 19.72
C LEU A 111 2.62 22.61 20.79
N GLU A 112 2.56 21.34 20.39
CA GLU A 112 2.59 20.20 21.33
C GLU A 112 3.91 20.16 22.13
N TRP A 113 5.04 20.43 21.47
CA TRP A 113 6.34 20.52 22.11
C TRP A 113 6.48 21.77 23.02
N ALA A 114 6.06 22.94 22.54
CA ALA A 114 6.26 24.21 23.22
C ALA A 114 5.28 24.45 24.39
N CYS A 115 4.08 23.87 24.33
CA CYS A 115 3.00 24.10 25.30
C CYS A 115 2.52 22.76 25.91
N PRO A 116 3.05 22.34 27.06
CA PRO A 116 2.60 21.14 27.77
C PRO A 116 1.10 21.23 28.09
N GLY A 117 0.30 20.34 27.49
CA GLY A 117 -1.17 20.35 27.63
C GLY A 117 -1.92 20.82 26.38
N TYR A 118 -1.23 21.29 25.34
CA TYR A 118 -1.84 21.46 24.02
C TYR A 118 -2.05 20.09 23.36
N THR A 119 -3.31 19.68 23.22
CA THR A 119 -3.69 18.58 22.34
C THR A 119 -4.16 19.17 21.02
N ALA A 120 -3.39 19.00 19.95
CA ALA A 120 -3.92 19.27 18.62
C ALA A 120 -5.15 18.38 18.43
N GLY A 121 -6.34 18.98 18.31
CA GLY A 121 -7.49 18.23 17.80
C GLY A 121 -7.10 17.73 16.43
N GLN A 122 -7.04 16.41 16.22
CA GLN A 122 -6.67 15.81 14.94
C GLN A 122 -7.49 16.47 13.83
N GLY A 123 -6.87 17.38 13.09
CA GLY A 123 -7.51 18.22 12.08
C GLY A 123 -7.83 17.46 10.79
N TYR A 124 -8.02 16.14 10.87
CA TYR A 124 -8.48 15.30 9.77
C TYR A 124 -9.64 14.45 10.27
N VAL A 125 -10.85 14.97 10.04
CA VAL A 125 -12.04 14.13 9.94
C VAL A 125 -12.02 13.64 8.49
N PRO A 126 -11.80 12.35 8.21
CA PRO A 126 -12.04 11.81 6.88
C PRO A 126 -13.45 12.24 6.49
N PRO A 127 -13.70 12.78 5.27
CA PRO A 127 -15.06 13.02 4.84
C PRO A 127 -15.80 11.70 4.99
N ASP A 128 -16.85 11.69 5.84
CA ASP A 128 -17.78 10.57 5.98
C ASP A 128 -17.98 9.93 4.62
N GLY A 129 -17.90 8.59 4.60
CA GLY A 129 -18.06 7.73 3.44
C GLY A 129 -19.43 7.88 2.79
N ILE A 130 -19.67 9.03 2.17
CA ILE A 130 -20.70 9.20 1.19
C ILE A 130 -20.00 8.99 -0.13
N ASP A 131 -20.11 7.76 -0.60
CA ASP A 131 -20.17 7.39 -2.00
C ASP A 131 -21.16 8.35 -2.69
N ARG A 132 -20.69 9.55 -3.06
CA ARG A 132 -21.35 10.31 -4.11
C ARG A 132 -20.76 9.75 -5.38
N ASP A 133 -21.49 8.78 -5.94
CA ASP A 133 -21.30 8.24 -7.27
C ASP A 133 -20.75 9.31 -8.20
N ASP A 134 -19.46 9.20 -8.54
CA ASP A 134 -18.85 9.97 -9.61
C ASP A 134 -19.10 9.14 -10.90
N PRO A 135 -19.96 9.61 -11.82
CA PRO A 135 -20.37 8.81 -12.98
C PRO A 135 -19.29 8.65 -14.06
N GLU A 136 -18.03 9.07 -13.81
CA GLU A 136 -16.96 9.04 -14.81
C GLU A 136 -15.70 8.26 -14.38
N ASP A 137 -15.86 7.14 -13.67
CA ASP A 137 -14.80 6.14 -13.54
C ASP A 137 -15.30 4.77 -14.04
N SER A 138 -15.71 4.75 -15.30
CA SER A 138 -15.99 3.54 -16.07
C SER A 138 -14.82 3.27 -17.03
N ASP A 139 -13.64 3.02 -16.48
CA ASP A 139 -12.61 2.25 -17.18
C ASP A 139 -12.39 0.96 -16.37
N GLY A 140 -13.15 -0.06 -16.78
CA GLY A 140 -13.25 -1.34 -16.11
C GLY A 140 -11.93 -2.11 -16.04
N LEU A 141 -11.61 -2.56 -14.84
CA LEU A 141 -10.95 -3.82 -14.61
C LEU A 141 -11.79 -4.57 -13.59
N GLU A 142 -12.60 -5.49 -14.09
CA GLU A 142 -13.32 -6.48 -13.30
C GLU A 142 -12.28 -7.41 -12.64
N GLU A 143 -12.01 -7.20 -11.36
CA GLU A 143 -11.46 -8.24 -10.49
C GLU A 143 -12.59 -8.76 -9.60
N GLU A 144 -13.18 -9.87 -10.00
CA GLU A 144 -14.07 -10.66 -9.16
C GLU A 144 -13.26 -11.27 -8.01
N GLU A 145 -13.37 -10.71 -6.80
CA GLU A 145 -12.99 -11.40 -5.57
C GLU A 145 -14.22 -12.01 -4.91
N GLU A 146 -14.37 -13.34 -5.06
CA GLU A 146 -15.25 -14.18 -4.25
C GLU A 146 -14.78 -14.15 -2.78
N ALA A 147 -15.63 -13.63 -1.89
CA ALA A 147 -15.37 -13.50 -0.47
C ALA A 147 -15.75 -14.78 0.29
N ASP A 148 -14.75 -15.49 0.82
CA ASP A 148 -14.94 -16.60 1.76
C ASP A 148 -15.42 -16.06 3.12
N LYS A 149 -16.69 -16.34 3.44
CA LYS A 149 -17.38 -15.89 4.65
C LYS A 149 -17.23 -16.93 5.77
N ASP A 150 -16.04 -17.07 6.35
CA ASP A 150 -15.92 -17.68 7.69
C ASP A 150 -14.55 -17.45 8.32
N SER A 151 -14.43 -16.47 9.22
CA SER A 151 -13.57 -16.51 10.43
C SER A 151 -13.57 -15.16 11.20
N PRO A 152 -13.30 -15.17 12.53
CA PRO A 152 -14.02 -14.34 13.49
C PRO A 152 -13.46 -12.93 13.70
N GLU A 153 -14.37 -12.00 14.00
CA GLU A 153 -14.08 -10.65 14.50
C GLU A 153 -13.17 -10.69 15.75
N ILE A 154 -11.96 -10.14 15.63
CA ILE A 154 -11.18 -9.74 16.79
C ILE A 154 -11.35 -8.23 16.95
N ARG A 155 -12.29 -7.87 17.83
CA ARG A 155 -12.42 -6.51 18.38
C ARG A 155 -11.20 -6.22 19.23
N GLY A 156 -10.33 -5.33 18.76
CA GLY A 156 -9.14 -4.93 19.49
C GLY A 156 -8.81 -3.47 19.21
N ASP A 157 -9.15 -2.61 20.16
CA ASP A 157 -8.79 -1.20 20.21
C ASP A 157 -7.27 -1.07 20.05
N LYS A 158 -6.80 -0.45 18.96
CA LYS A 158 -5.39 -0.08 18.80
C LYS A 158 -5.28 1.31 18.19
N GLU A 159 -4.95 2.26 19.07
CA GLU A 159 -4.35 3.55 18.76
C GLU A 159 -3.07 3.29 17.93
N VAL A 160 -3.15 3.45 16.61
CA VAL A 160 -1.98 3.28 15.72
C VAL A 160 -1.26 4.62 15.63
N ARG A 161 -0.24 4.80 16.46
CA ARG A 161 0.74 5.89 16.30
C ARG A 161 1.66 5.54 15.13
N TYR A 162 1.33 6.03 13.94
CA TYR A 162 2.28 6.05 12.83
C TYR A 162 3.36 7.11 13.11
N GLY A 163 4.56 6.65 13.48
CA GLY A 163 5.76 7.48 13.44
C GLY A 163 6.06 7.82 11.99
N PHE A 164 5.84 9.07 11.61
CA PHE A 164 5.98 9.54 10.23
C PHE A 164 7.47 9.60 9.85
N ILE A 165 7.81 8.91 8.77
CA ILE A 165 9.12 8.98 8.10
C ILE A 165 9.38 10.44 7.75
N GLN A 166 10.55 10.97 8.10
CA GLN A 166 10.94 12.35 7.75
C GLN A 166 10.86 12.53 6.23
N LEU A 167 9.75 13.09 5.74
CA LEU A 167 9.61 13.42 4.32
C LEU A 167 10.50 14.62 4.02
N THR A 168 11.30 14.46 2.96
CA THR A 168 12.06 15.58 2.41
C THR A 168 11.13 16.68 1.92
N PRO A 169 11.51 17.97 2.02
CA PRO A 169 10.68 19.09 1.58
C PRO A 169 10.12 18.91 0.17
N VAL A 170 8.85 19.28 -0.05
CA VAL A 170 8.13 19.20 -1.35
C VAL A 170 8.91 19.83 -2.50
N GLU A 171 9.71 20.87 -2.21
CA GLU A 171 10.62 21.50 -3.18
C GLU A 171 11.64 20.52 -3.80
N LYS A 172 12.09 19.51 -3.04
CA LYS A 172 12.98 18.46 -3.56
C LYS A 172 12.23 17.44 -4.42
N PHE A 173 10.97 17.17 -4.09
CA PHE A 173 10.11 16.28 -4.88
C PHE A 173 9.82 16.90 -6.26
N VAL A 174 9.39 18.17 -6.30
CA VAL A 174 9.12 18.88 -7.58
C VAL A 174 10.38 18.99 -8.46
N LYS A 175 11.57 19.09 -7.86
CA LYS A 175 12.85 19.14 -8.61
C LYS A 175 13.29 17.78 -9.15
N ALA A 176 12.94 16.68 -8.47
CA ALA A 176 13.26 15.32 -8.90
C ALA A 176 12.38 14.85 -10.08
N TYR A 177 11.10 15.20 -10.10
CA TYR A 177 10.18 14.79 -11.18
C TYR A 177 10.25 15.68 -12.43
N ASN A 178 10.78 16.90 -12.35
CA ASN A 178 10.93 17.80 -13.50
C ASN A 178 12.28 17.66 -14.24
N CYS A 179 13.19 16.77 -13.84
CA CYS A 179 14.56 16.75 -14.38
C CYS A 179 14.96 15.46 -15.14
N SER A 180 14.08 14.47 -15.33
CA SER A 180 14.52 13.22 -15.98
C SER A 180 13.47 12.40 -16.73
N PHE A 181 12.37 12.99 -17.20
CA PHE A 181 11.37 12.23 -17.98
C PHE A 181 11.09 12.75 -19.41
N PHE A 182 11.69 13.86 -19.85
CA PHE A 182 11.39 14.42 -21.17
C PHE A 182 12.62 14.93 -21.93
N GLU A 183 13.65 14.09 -22.07
CA GLU A 183 14.74 14.33 -23.04
C GLU A 183 15.45 13.03 -23.44
N ARG A 184 14.71 12.11 -24.08
CA ARG A 184 15.21 11.13 -25.06
C ARG A 184 14.05 10.38 -25.70
N VAL A 185 13.52 10.98 -26.77
CA VAL A 185 13.09 10.27 -27.98
C VAL A 185 14.08 10.65 -29.06
#